data_AF-A0A7C1BYQ3-F1
#
_entry.id   AF-A0A7C1BYQ3-F1
#
_cell.length_a   1.000
_cell.length_b   1.000
_cell.length_c   1.000
_cell.angle_alpha   90.00
_cell.angle_beta   90.00
_cell.angle_gamma   90.00
#
_symmetry.space_group_name_H-M   'P 1'
#
loop_
_entity.id
_entity.type
_entity.pdbx_description
1 polymer ?
#
loop_
_entity_poly.entity_id
_entity_poly.type
_entity_poly.pdbx_seq_one_letter_code
_entity_poly.pdbx_strand_id
1 'polypeptide(L)'
;MQINEYAKPFRTRLHEKSRLISRELVRHAPFTSFGAVTGIVLMFFTTRLSQNLSETIFYTLHPIHVVLSALVTAGMFRLHRGKGWQVFLVGYLGSVGIATLSDIFFPYLGGTLLGAEMEFHLGFVEKWWLVNPLAVLGILIAYFRPATKFPHAGHVLLSTWASLFYLTAFGLGFGGGFGGG
;
A
#
# COMPACT_ATOMS: atom_id res chain seq x y z
N MET A 1 3.48 -18.35 42.86
CA MET A 1 4.46 -19.14 42.06
C MET A 1 3.96 -19.47 40.64
N GLN A 2 2.65 -19.53 40.36
CA GLN A 2 2.08 -19.90 39.05
C GLN A 2 2.23 -18.87 37.90
N ILE A 3 2.42 -17.57 38.17
CA ILE A 3 2.46 -16.53 37.10
C ILE A 3 3.68 -16.70 36.19
N ASN A 4 4.80 -17.18 36.74
CA ASN A 4 6.07 -17.28 36.00
C ASN A 4 6.08 -18.46 35.01
N GLU A 5 5.27 -19.49 35.27
CA GLU A 5 5.11 -20.67 34.39
C GLU A 5 4.36 -20.35 33.10
N TYR A 6 3.36 -19.45 33.15
CA TYR A 6 2.66 -18.97 31.95
C TYR A 6 3.40 -17.83 31.23
N ALA A 7 4.15 -17.00 31.97
CA ALA A 7 4.87 -15.86 31.41
C ALA A 7 6.09 -16.26 30.55
N LYS A 8 6.82 -17.32 30.94
CA LYS A 8 7.97 -17.83 30.16
C LYS A 8 7.60 -18.25 28.73
N PRO A 9 6.63 -19.18 28.51
CA PRO A 9 6.26 -19.61 27.16
C PRO A 9 5.58 -18.50 26.35
N PHE A 10 4.94 -17.53 27.00
CA PHE A 10 4.43 -16.34 26.30
C PHE A 10 5.57 -15.44 25.80
N ARG A 11 6.55 -15.12 26.66
CA ARG A 11 7.72 -14.30 26.29
C ARG A 11 8.57 -14.94 25.20
N THR A 12 8.79 -16.25 25.25
CA THR A 12 9.54 -16.96 24.19
C THR A 12 8.81 -16.90 22.85
N ARG A 13 7.49 -17.13 22.82
CA ARG A 13 6.69 -16.97 21.60
C ARG A 13 6.70 -15.55 21.05
N LEU A 14 6.60 -14.54 21.91
CA LEU A 14 6.72 -13.14 21.49
C LEU A 14 8.10 -12.86 20.86
N HIS A 15 9.16 -13.35 21.49
CA HIS A 15 10.53 -13.15 21.01
C HIS A 15 10.79 -13.87 19.67
N GLU A 16 10.26 -15.08 19.49
CA GLU A 16 10.33 -15.79 18.22
C GLU A 16 9.56 -15.07 17.11
N LYS A 17 8.34 -14.60 17.41
CA LYS A 17 7.54 -13.81 16.47
C LYS A 17 8.20 -12.49 16.11
N SER A 18 8.72 -11.75 17.09
CA SER A 18 9.41 -10.47 16.82
C SER A 18 10.63 -10.70 15.94
N ARG A 19 11.42 -11.75 16.23
CA ARG A 19 12.57 -12.12 15.41
C ARG A 19 12.18 -12.48 13.98
N LEU A 20 11.05 -13.16 13.79
CA LEU A 20 10.51 -13.46 12.45
C LEU A 20 10.13 -12.17 11.72
N ILE A 21 9.35 -11.29 12.37
CA ILE A 21 8.91 -10.02 11.79
C ILE A 21 10.12 -9.15 11.40
N SER A 22 11.10 -9.01 12.28
CA SER A 22 12.31 -8.22 11.98
C SER A 22 13.10 -8.81 10.82
N ARG A 23 13.22 -10.14 10.72
CA ARG A 23 13.90 -10.79 9.58
C ARG A 23 13.17 -10.51 8.27
N GLU A 24 11.85 -10.64 8.25
CA GLU A 24 11.06 -10.32 7.06
C GLU A 24 11.19 -8.84 6.70
N LEU A 25 11.11 -7.93 7.67
CA LEU A 25 11.24 -6.50 7.42
C LEU A 25 12.61 -6.13 6.82
N VAL A 26 13.69 -6.65 7.40
CA VAL A 26 15.07 -6.44 6.88
C VAL A 26 15.21 -7.01 5.48
N ARG A 27 14.55 -8.13 5.17
CA ARG A 27 14.60 -8.73 3.84
C ARG A 27 13.87 -7.92 2.78
N HIS A 28 12.80 -7.21 3.16
CA HIS A 28 12.02 -6.36 2.26
C HIS A 28 12.57 -4.93 2.18
N ALA A 29 13.32 -4.48 3.20
CA ALA A 29 13.86 -3.12 3.29
C ALA A 29 14.62 -2.65 2.03
N PRO A 30 15.49 -3.43 1.36
CA PRO A 30 16.18 -2.96 0.16
C PRO A 30 15.22 -2.59 -0.97
N PHE A 31 14.16 -3.37 -1.16
CA PHE A 31 13.16 -3.13 -2.20
C PHE A 31 12.30 -1.91 -1.86
N THR A 32 11.87 -1.78 -0.60
CA THR A 32 11.12 -0.61 -0.13
C THR A 32 11.95 0.67 -0.24
N SER A 33 13.22 0.65 0.17
CA SER A 33 14.13 1.80 0.04
C SER A 33 14.34 2.16 -1.42
N PHE A 34 14.51 1.18 -2.32
CA PHE A 34 14.59 1.43 -3.75
C PHE A 34 13.32 2.10 -4.29
N GLY A 35 12.14 1.61 -3.92
CA GLY A 35 10.86 2.23 -4.26
C GLY A 35 10.74 3.65 -3.75
N ALA A 36 11.16 3.91 -2.51
CA ALA A 36 11.11 5.24 -1.90
C ALA A 36 12.05 6.23 -2.61
N VAL A 37 13.31 5.82 -2.85
CA VAL A 37 14.30 6.66 -3.54
C VAL A 37 13.83 7.00 -4.95
N THR A 38 13.42 5.98 -5.72
CA THR A 38 12.93 6.20 -7.09
C THR A 38 11.66 7.05 -7.11
N GLY A 39 10.74 6.84 -6.16
CA GLY A 39 9.53 7.63 -6.01
C GLY A 39 9.83 9.09 -5.69
N ILE A 40 10.76 9.38 -4.78
CA ILE A 40 11.19 10.75 -4.45
C ILE A 40 11.82 11.44 -5.67
N VAL A 41 12.66 10.74 -6.42
CA VAL A 41 13.24 11.28 -7.66
C VAL A 41 12.15 11.65 -8.66
N LEU A 42 11.19 10.75 -8.91
CA LEU A 42 10.06 11.02 -9.81
C LEU A 42 9.18 12.16 -9.31
N MET A 43 8.90 12.19 -8.01
CA MET A 43 8.15 13.26 -7.34
C MET A 43 8.83 14.62 -7.54
N PHE A 44 10.15 14.70 -7.34
CA PHE A 44 10.90 15.95 -7.50
C PHE A 44 10.80 16.53 -8.91
N PHE A 45 10.77 15.69 -9.94
CA PHE A 45 10.59 16.16 -11.33
C PHE A 45 9.15 16.54 -11.64
N THR A 46 8.17 15.77 -11.16
CA THR A 46 6.75 15.94 -11.50
C THR A 46 6.09 17.10 -10.76
N THR A 47 6.45 17.32 -9.49
CA THR A 47 5.96 18.46 -8.70
C THR A 47 6.40 19.81 -9.24
N ARG A 48 7.55 19.88 -9.90
CA ARG A 48 8.01 21.09 -10.61
C ARG A 48 7.22 21.39 -11.88
N LEU A 49 6.46 20.42 -12.40
CA LEU A 49 5.72 20.55 -13.65
C LEU A 49 4.27 20.95 -13.39
N SER A 50 3.49 20.15 -12.63
CA SER A 50 2.15 20.55 -12.17
C SER A 50 1.57 19.62 -11.11
N GLN A 51 0.64 20.14 -10.28
CA GLN A 51 -0.17 19.32 -9.38
C GLN A 51 -1.08 18.35 -10.14
N ASN A 52 -1.68 18.78 -11.26
CA ASN A 52 -2.52 17.93 -12.12
C ASN A 52 -1.78 16.68 -12.62
N LEU A 53 -0.47 16.79 -12.88
CA LEU A 53 0.35 15.65 -13.28
C LEU A 53 0.52 14.65 -12.13
N SER A 54 0.74 15.14 -10.90
CA SER A 54 0.82 14.29 -9.71
C SER A 54 -0.49 13.54 -9.47
N GLU A 55 -1.63 14.24 -9.61
CA GLU A 55 -2.97 13.64 -9.49
C GLU A 55 -3.22 12.57 -10.56
N THR A 56 -2.87 12.86 -11.81
CA THR A 56 -2.99 11.90 -12.92
C THR A 56 -2.15 10.64 -12.68
N ILE A 57 -0.92 10.81 -12.19
CA ILE A 57 -0.04 9.69 -11.86
C ILE A 57 -0.63 8.89 -10.69
N PHE A 58 -1.11 9.54 -9.63
CA PHE A 58 -1.78 8.86 -8.52
C PHE A 58 -2.97 8.01 -9.01
N TYR A 59 -3.88 8.60 -9.78
CA TYR A 59 -5.05 7.89 -10.31
C TYR A 59 -4.74 6.84 -11.37
N THR A 60 -3.50 6.79 -11.88
CA THR A 60 -3.01 5.71 -12.73
C THR A 60 -2.39 4.59 -11.89
N LEU A 61 -1.52 4.93 -10.94
CA LEU A 61 -0.79 3.96 -10.13
C LEU A 61 -1.69 3.25 -9.12
N HIS A 62 -2.59 3.97 -8.45
CA HIS A 62 -3.43 3.40 -7.41
C HIS A 62 -4.35 2.26 -7.92
N PRO A 63 -5.07 2.40 -9.04
CA PRO A 63 -5.87 1.28 -9.55
C PRO A 63 -5.02 0.08 -10.00
N ILE A 64 -3.84 0.31 -10.60
CA ILE A 64 -2.93 -0.78 -10.97
C ILE A 64 -2.42 -1.50 -9.70
N HIS A 65 -2.07 -0.73 -8.66
CA HIS A 65 -1.71 -1.27 -7.35
C HIS A 65 -2.83 -2.14 -6.78
N VAL A 66 -4.08 -1.69 -6.81
CA VAL A 66 -5.25 -2.44 -6.34
C VAL A 66 -5.41 -3.78 -7.08
N VAL A 67 -5.24 -3.81 -8.41
CA VAL A 67 -5.26 -5.07 -9.19
C VAL A 67 -4.18 -6.03 -8.70
N LEU A 68 -2.94 -5.55 -8.58
CA LEU A 68 -1.81 -6.39 -8.18
C LEU A 68 -1.97 -6.89 -6.73
N SER A 69 -2.44 -6.03 -5.83
CA SER A 69 -2.72 -6.37 -4.44
C SER A 69 -3.83 -7.42 -4.32
N ALA A 70 -4.91 -7.28 -5.09
CA ALA A 70 -5.99 -8.25 -5.18
C ALA A 70 -5.51 -9.60 -5.70
N LEU A 71 -4.70 -9.57 -6.76
CA LEU A 71 -4.13 -10.75 -7.38
C LEU A 71 -3.23 -11.53 -6.42
N VAL A 72 -2.32 -10.84 -5.71
CA VAL A 72 -1.43 -11.49 -4.72
C VAL A 72 -2.22 -12.03 -3.54
N THR A 73 -3.12 -11.23 -2.98
CA THR A 73 -3.83 -11.58 -1.75
C THR A 73 -4.78 -12.76 -2.00
N ALA A 74 -5.59 -12.67 -3.05
CA ALA A 74 -6.45 -13.77 -3.47
C ALA A 74 -5.62 -14.99 -3.91
N GLY A 75 -4.51 -14.78 -4.63
CA GLY A 75 -3.65 -15.85 -5.13
C GLY A 75 -2.97 -16.64 -4.01
N MET A 76 -2.43 -15.95 -3.01
CA MET A 76 -1.87 -16.56 -1.81
C MET A 76 -2.91 -17.38 -1.06
N PHE A 77 -4.10 -16.82 -0.84
CA PHE A 77 -5.20 -17.55 -0.19
C PHE A 77 -5.60 -18.78 -1.01
N ARG A 78 -5.77 -18.61 -2.32
CA ARG A 78 -6.17 -19.66 -3.27
C ARG A 78 -5.20 -20.83 -3.30
N LEU A 79 -3.89 -20.57 -3.21
CA LEU A 79 -2.83 -21.59 -3.19
C LEU A 79 -2.79 -22.39 -1.89
N HIS A 80 -3.12 -21.78 -0.75
CA HIS A 80 -2.94 -22.41 0.57
C HIS A 80 -4.24 -22.90 1.23
N ARG A 81 -5.40 -22.32 0.90
CA ARG A 81 -6.69 -22.62 1.53
C ARG A 81 -7.73 -23.22 0.58
N GLY A 82 -7.51 -23.18 -0.74
CA GLY A 82 -8.40 -23.81 -1.72
C GLY A 82 -9.35 -22.85 -2.45
N LYS A 83 -10.38 -23.41 -3.09
CA LYS A 83 -11.42 -22.66 -3.85
C LYS A 83 -12.56 -22.24 -2.93
N GLY A 84 -13.30 -21.20 -3.31
CA GLY A 84 -14.52 -20.80 -2.63
C GLY A 84 -14.75 -19.29 -2.64
N TRP A 85 -15.88 -18.87 -2.09
CA TRP A 85 -16.27 -17.46 -1.98
C TRP A 85 -15.31 -16.66 -1.08
N GLN A 86 -14.62 -17.32 -0.14
CA GLN A 86 -13.63 -16.66 0.73
C GLN A 86 -12.47 -16.03 -0.06
N VAL A 87 -12.14 -16.56 -1.26
CA VAL A 87 -11.12 -15.95 -2.12
C VAL A 87 -11.51 -14.53 -2.50
N PHE A 88 -12.80 -14.29 -2.78
CA PHE A 88 -13.31 -12.96 -3.08
C PHE A 88 -13.27 -12.05 -1.86
N LEU A 89 -13.74 -12.52 -0.70
CA LEU A 89 -13.75 -11.69 0.51
C LEU A 89 -12.34 -11.30 0.93
N VAL A 90 -11.41 -12.27 0.98
CA VAL A 90 -10.02 -12.03 1.36
C VAL A 90 -9.29 -11.17 0.33
N GLY A 91 -9.49 -11.45 -0.96
CA GLY A 91 -8.88 -10.70 -2.05
C GLY A 91 -9.38 -9.27 -2.14
N TYR A 92 -10.65 -9.01 -1.86
CA TYR A 92 -11.23 -7.67 -1.92
C TYR A 92 -10.88 -6.84 -0.70
N LEU A 93 -11.10 -7.37 0.52
CA LEU A 93 -10.77 -6.65 1.75
C LEU A 93 -9.27 -6.40 1.86
N GLY A 94 -8.46 -7.40 1.52
CA GLY A 94 -7.01 -7.28 1.56
C GLY A 94 -6.40 -6.46 0.42
N SER A 95 -7.16 -6.13 -0.63
CA SER A 95 -6.70 -5.21 -1.68
C SER A 95 -7.21 -3.80 -1.47
N VAL A 96 -8.51 -3.58 -1.60
CA VAL A 96 -9.14 -2.26 -1.46
C VAL A 96 -8.86 -1.67 -0.08
N GLY A 97 -9.04 -2.47 0.99
CA GLY A 97 -8.81 -2.01 2.36
C GLY A 97 -7.36 -1.62 2.60
N ILE A 98 -6.41 -2.49 2.23
CA ILE A 98 -4.98 -2.23 2.43
C ILE A 98 -4.48 -1.10 1.53
N ALA A 99 -4.88 -1.06 0.26
CA ALA A 99 -4.50 0.02 -0.66
C ALA A 99 -5.03 1.39 -0.22
N THR A 100 -6.24 1.43 0.34
CA THR A 100 -6.79 2.66 0.93
C THR A 100 -5.95 3.09 2.15
N LEU A 101 -5.59 2.14 3.01
CA LEU A 101 -4.75 2.45 4.18
C LEU A 101 -3.36 2.96 3.76
N SER A 102 -2.69 2.27 2.84
CA SER A 102 -1.31 2.57 2.44
C SER A 102 -1.18 3.80 1.56
N ASP A 103 -2.06 3.97 0.58
CA ASP A 103 -1.86 4.95 -0.49
C ASP A 103 -2.57 6.28 -0.19
N ILE A 104 -3.54 6.28 0.74
CA ILE A 104 -4.39 7.45 1.05
C ILE A 104 -4.29 7.80 2.53
N PHE A 105 -4.66 6.87 3.42
CA PHE A 105 -4.79 7.18 4.86
C PHE A 105 -3.45 7.55 5.52
N PHE A 106 -2.41 6.72 5.37
CA PHE A 106 -1.10 7.01 5.96
C PHE A 106 -0.44 8.25 5.34
N PRO A 107 -0.49 8.47 4.00
CA PRO A 107 -0.05 9.71 3.38
C PRO A 107 -0.78 10.94 3.91
N TYR A 108 -2.11 10.91 3.97
CA TYR A 108 -2.91 12.00 4.54
C TYR A 108 -2.48 12.33 5.98
N LEU A 109 -2.36 11.30 6.83
CA LEU A 109 -1.93 11.48 8.21
C LEU A 109 -0.49 12.02 8.27
N GLY A 110 0.42 11.49 7.46
CA GLY A 110 1.81 11.93 7.39
C GLY A 110 1.94 13.39 6.95
N GLY A 111 1.22 13.80 5.90
CA GLY A 111 1.19 15.18 5.45
C GLY A 111 0.63 16.14 6.50
N THR A 112 -0.48 15.76 7.14
CA THR A 112 -1.10 16.55 8.21
C THR A 112 -0.16 16.71 9.42
N LEU A 113 0.51 15.62 9.84
CA LEU A 113 1.50 15.66 10.93
C LEU A 113 2.72 16.51 10.61
N LEU A 114 3.07 16.64 9.33
CA LEU A 114 4.14 17.52 8.84
C LEU A 114 3.67 18.97 8.65
N GLY A 115 2.41 19.28 8.95
CA GLY A 115 1.84 20.63 8.86
C GLY A 115 1.35 21.03 7.47
N ALA A 116 1.24 20.08 6.53
CA ALA A 116 0.64 20.35 5.23
C ALA A 116 -0.90 20.35 5.33
N GLU A 117 -1.53 21.31 4.65
CA GLU A 117 -2.97 21.27 4.40
C GLU A 117 -3.25 20.17 3.38
N MET A 118 -3.86 19.09 3.86
CA MET A 118 -4.16 17.89 3.07
C MET A 118 -5.65 17.82 2.77
N GLU A 119 -5.99 17.51 1.51
CA GLU A 119 -7.34 17.09 1.14
C GLU A 119 -7.47 15.56 1.23
N PHE A 120 -8.61 15.08 1.72
CA PHE A 120 -8.86 13.66 1.90
C PHE A 120 -9.64 13.09 0.71
N HIS A 121 -8.97 12.34 -0.15
CA HIS A 121 -9.53 11.76 -1.36
C HIS A 121 -9.64 10.24 -1.27
N LEU A 122 -10.86 9.73 -1.33
CA LEU A 122 -11.10 8.29 -1.26
C LEU A 122 -11.24 7.72 -2.68
N GLY A 123 -10.14 7.19 -3.23
CA GLY A 123 -10.13 6.61 -4.58
C GLY A 123 -11.18 5.53 -4.82
N PHE A 124 -11.48 4.70 -3.80
CA PHE A 124 -12.54 3.69 -3.85
C PHE A 124 -13.96 4.28 -3.94
N VAL A 125 -14.18 5.53 -3.49
CA VAL A 125 -15.48 6.21 -3.54
C VAL A 125 -15.56 7.09 -4.78
N GLU A 126 -14.56 7.93 -5.00
CA GLU A 126 -14.52 8.91 -6.10
C GLU A 126 -14.35 8.25 -7.47
N LYS A 127 -13.54 7.19 -7.52
CA LYS A 127 -13.28 6.38 -8.73
C LYS A 127 -13.73 4.95 -8.51
N TRP A 128 -14.83 4.74 -7.78
CA TRP A 128 -15.40 3.41 -7.47
C TRP A 128 -15.58 2.54 -8.72
N TRP A 129 -16.02 3.15 -9.83
CA TRP A 129 -16.25 2.50 -11.11
C TRP A 129 -14.97 1.94 -11.75
N LEU A 130 -13.80 2.44 -11.33
CA LEU A 130 -12.50 1.98 -11.80
C LEU A 130 -11.86 1.03 -10.79
N VAL A 131 -11.78 1.45 -9.52
CA VAL A 131 -11.11 0.69 -8.45
C VAL A 131 -11.77 -0.65 -8.19
N ASN A 132 -13.11 -0.70 -8.14
CA ASN A 132 -13.82 -1.89 -7.68
C ASN A 132 -13.82 -2.97 -8.76
N PRO A 133 -14.13 -2.66 -10.04
CA PRO A 133 -14.01 -3.64 -11.10
C PRO A 133 -12.58 -4.15 -11.28
N LEU A 134 -11.57 -3.30 -11.09
CA LEU A 134 -10.18 -3.71 -11.17
C LEU A 134 -9.75 -4.62 -9.99
N ALA A 135 -10.24 -4.35 -8.78
CA ALA A 135 -10.06 -5.27 -7.65
C ALA A 135 -10.68 -6.64 -7.96
N VAL A 136 -11.92 -6.67 -8.47
CA VAL A 136 -12.61 -7.91 -8.88
C VAL A 136 -11.82 -8.62 -9.99
N LEU A 137 -11.31 -7.89 -10.98
CA LEU A 137 -10.47 -8.44 -12.04
C LEU A 137 -9.23 -9.14 -11.49
N GLY A 138 -8.51 -8.50 -10.56
CA GLY A 138 -7.35 -9.11 -9.90
C GLY A 138 -7.69 -10.40 -9.15
N ILE A 139 -8.82 -10.43 -8.43
CA ILE A 139 -9.33 -11.62 -7.74
C ILE A 139 -9.66 -12.73 -8.74
N LEU A 140 -10.35 -12.40 -9.84
CA LEU A 140 -10.73 -13.38 -10.86
C LEU A 140 -9.49 -14.00 -11.51
N ILE A 141 -8.51 -13.19 -11.89
CA ILE A 141 -7.23 -13.67 -12.43
C ILE A 141 -6.58 -14.64 -11.44
N ALA A 142 -6.48 -14.25 -10.16
CA ALA A 142 -5.88 -15.09 -9.13
C ALA A 142 -6.67 -16.38 -8.84
N TYR A 143 -8.00 -16.36 -8.99
CA TYR A 143 -8.84 -17.53 -8.79
C TYR A 143 -8.53 -18.65 -9.79
N PHE A 144 -8.31 -18.28 -11.06
CA PHE A 144 -7.99 -19.21 -12.15
C PHE A 144 -6.50 -19.50 -12.28
N ARG A 145 -5.65 -18.49 -12.11
CA ARG A 145 -4.19 -18.57 -12.25
C ARG A 145 -3.51 -17.79 -11.11
N PRO A 146 -3.40 -18.39 -9.92
CA PRO A 146 -2.78 -17.72 -8.80
C PRO A 146 -1.29 -17.46 -9.09
N ALA A 147 -0.90 -16.19 -9.07
CA ALA A 147 0.49 -15.75 -9.16
C ALA A 147 0.79 -14.80 -8.00
N THR A 148 1.98 -14.91 -7.40
CA THR A 148 2.24 -14.21 -6.13
C THR A 148 3.53 -13.41 -6.17
N LYS A 149 4.65 -13.96 -6.65
CA LYS A 149 5.97 -13.30 -6.54
C LYS A 149 6.10 -11.98 -7.31
N PHE A 150 5.85 -11.99 -8.62
CA PHE A 150 5.97 -10.78 -9.45
C PHE A 150 4.91 -9.73 -9.12
N PRO A 151 3.61 -10.09 -9.02
CA PRO A 151 2.59 -9.17 -8.56
C PRO A 151 2.87 -8.64 -7.13
N HIS A 152 3.58 -9.40 -6.29
CA HIS A 152 3.97 -8.95 -4.94
C HIS A 152 4.99 -7.82 -4.98
N ALA A 153 6.07 -7.99 -5.74
CA ALA A 153 7.03 -6.91 -5.93
C ALA A 153 6.36 -5.67 -6.55
N GLY A 154 5.51 -5.88 -7.56
CA GLY A 154 4.79 -4.80 -8.23
C GLY A 154 3.88 -4.02 -7.27
N HIS A 155 3.05 -4.69 -6.45
CA HIS A 155 2.14 -3.96 -5.56
C HIS A 155 2.88 -3.15 -4.50
N VAL A 156 3.99 -3.67 -3.93
CA VAL A 156 4.79 -2.95 -2.93
C VAL A 156 5.42 -1.68 -3.54
N LEU A 157 5.96 -1.78 -4.76
CA LEU A 157 6.56 -0.65 -5.46
C LEU A 157 5.53 0.43 -5.78
N LEU A 158 4.41 0.02 -6.40
CA LEU A 158 3.36 0.94 -6.82
C LEU A 158 2.69 1.62 -5.63
N SER A 159 2.52 0.92 -4.50
CA SER A 159 2.03 1.54 -3.27
C SER A 159 2.97 2.65 -2.80
N THR A 160 4.29 2.39 -2.77
CA THR A 160 5.28 3.39 -2.35
C THR A 160 5.20 4.65 -3.22
N TRP A 161 5.04 4.49 -4.54
CA TRP A 161 4.89 5.63 -5.45
C TRP A 161 3.54 6.31 -5.32
N ALA A 162 2.44 5.55 -5.26
CA ALA A 162 1.10 6.10 -5.09
C ALA A 162 0.99 6.93 -3.80
N SER A 163 1.55 6.45 -2.69
CA SER A 163 1.61 7.20 -1.42
C SER A 163 2.33 8.55 -1.56
N LEU A 164 3.44 8.60 -2.30
CA LEU A 164 4.18 9.85 -2.53
C LEU A 164 3.41 10.81 -3.46
N PHE A 165 2.80 10.28 -4.52
CA PHE A 165 2.00 11.09 -5.43
C PHE A 165 0.69 11.57 -4.80
N TYR A 166 0.14 10.85 -3.82
CA TYR A 166 -0.97 11.33 -3.01
C TYR A 166 -0.58 12.57 -2.20
N LEU A 167 0.59 12.54 -1.53
CA LEU A 167 1.11 13.67 -0.77
C LEU A 167 1.23 14.93 -1.64
N THR A 168 1.70 14.78 -2.88
CA THR A 168 1.96 15.94 -3.73
C THR A 168 0.78 16.38 -4.58
N ALA A 169 -0.14 15.46 -4.89
CA ALA A 169 -1.39 15.80 -5.56
C ALA A 169 -2.32 16.58 -4.63
N PHE A 170 -2.40 16.18 -3.36
CA PHE A 170 -3.43 16.67 -2.42
C PHE A 170 -2.87 17.41 -1.20
N GLY A 171 -1.55 17.63 -1.15
CA GLY A 171 -0.90 18.47 -0.14
C GLY A 171 -0.70 19.89 -0.65
N LEU A 172 -1.70 20.75 -0.43
CA LEU A 172 -1.76 22.12 -0.95
C LEU A 172 -0.67 23.04 -0.34
N GLY A 173 -0.20 22.73 0.87
CA GLY A 173 0.67 23.60 1.66
C GLY A 173 2.19 23.44 1.49
N PHE A 174 2.69 22.39 0.81
CA PHE A 174 4.14 22.13 0.74
C PHE A 174 4.93 23.19 -0.07
N GLY A 175 4.25 24.06 -0.83
CA GLY A 175 4.86 25.11 -1.66
C GLY A 175 4.94 26.52 -1.06
N GLY A 176 4.31 26.77 0.10
CA GLY A 176 4.22 28.13 0.67
C GLY A 176 5.40 28.57 1.56
N GLY A 177 6.30 27.64 1.93
CA GLY A 177 7.30 27.87 2.98
C GLY A 177 8.77 27.97 2.54
N PHE A 178 9.09 27.78 1.25
CA PHE A 178 10.47 27.80 0.74
C PHE A 178 10.77 29.02 -0.16
N GLY A 179 10.13 30.16 0.11
CA GLY A 179 10.31 31.40 -0.64
C GLY A 179 9.93 32.62 0.18
N GLY A 180 10.64 32.86 1.30
CA GLY A 180 10.39 34.01 2.16
C GLY A 180 11.47 34.16 3.23
N GLY A 181 12.65 34.60 2.80
CA GLY A 181 13.78 35.03 3.64
C GLY A 181 14.64 35.99 2.83
#